data_AF-A0A2A4GDL5-F1
#
_entry.id   AF-A0A2A4GDL5-F1
#
_cell.length_a   1.000
_cell.length_b   1.000
_cell.length_c   1.000
_cell.angle_alpha   90.00
_cell.angle_beta   90.00
_cell.angle_gamma   90.00
#
_symmetry.space_group_name_H-M   'P 1'
#
loop_
_entity.id
_entity.type
_entity.pdbx_description
1 polymer ?
#
loop_
_entity_poly.entity_id
_entity_poly.type
_entity_poly.pdbx_seq_one_letter_code
_entity_poly.pdbx_strand_id
1 'polypeptide(L)'
;MISSIFAKTKPFNYLILFACLAVLMLLAHIFLRPTTTDWMVWGYTSALFLVLAFSIWLINFIVERNKLTGPNAFVILGFTALVFVFPRTLLDDKAVWCNLFLLLAQRRLLSLKSLRQNRMKIYDATLWILVASFFYDWAVLYLLLVFLAVYFYEPKNLRNWLVPLSALVTVVVLYYCYVLLFREGQWHVDHYSFNWRSVGSFMQDQLYTVQFGALVLVAVLTLTLSFFNHKDPGTAGLVSIRLIMASFILGVLLTVLKSGPGTHPVMVTFFPAAVFMANYIDGVQKPRLKEILLSALIVVPLVVAVVTLMG
;
A
#
# COMPACT_ATOMS: atom_id res chain seq x y z
N MET A 1 15.26 -19.87 14.21
CA MET A 1 14.80 -18.54 14.65
C MET A 1 14.24 -17.82 13.43
N ILE A 2 13.02 -17.28 13.51
CA ILE A 2 12.39 -16.61 12.35
C ILE A 2 13.22 -15.37 11.97
N SER A 3 13.81 -14.69 12.97
CA SER A 3 14.69 -13.57 12.71
C SER A 3 15.88 -13.95 11.84
N SER A 4 16.47 -15.15 11.95
CA SER A 4 17.63 -15.52 11.13
C SER A 4 17.28 -15.69 9.64
N ILE A 5 16.03 -16.06 9.32
CA ILE A 5 15.55 -16.20 7.95
C ILE A 5 15.35 -14.81 7.33
N PHE A 6 14.67 -13.92 8.05
CA PHE A 6 14.29 -12.58 7.56
C PHE A 6 15.29 -11.47 7.91
N ALA A 7 16.37 -11.74 8.65
CA ALA A 7 17.38 -10.75 9.03
C ALA A 7 18.17 -10.17 7.86
N LYS A 8 18.14 -10.83 6.70
CA LYS A 8 18.75 -10.34 5.45
C LYS A 8 17.77 -10.49 4.32
N THR A 9 17.75 -9.54 3.40
CA THR A 9 16.98 -9.66 2.16
C THR A 9 17.67 -10.66 1.23
N LYS A 10 17.20 -11.92 1.23
CA LYS A 10 17.68 -12.97 0.33
C LYS A 10 16.62 -13.31 -0.72
N PRO A 11 16.99 -13.74 -1.94
CA PRO A 11 16.04 -14.23 -2.94
C PRO A 11 15.11 -15.33 -2.40
N PHE A 12 15.63 -16.18 -1.52
CA PHE A 12 14.87 -17.22 -0.84
C PHE A 12 13.67 -16.68 -0.02
N ASN A 13 13.79 -15.49 0.57
CA ASN A 13 12.69 -14.90 1.34
C ASN A 13 11.52 -14.50 0.42
N TYR A 14 11.83 -14.00 -0.78
CA TYR A 14 10.79 -13.73 -1.78
C TYR A 14 10.09 -14.99 -2.22
N LEU A 15 10.84 -16.07 -2.46
CA LEU A 15 10.25 -17.34 -2.89
C LEU A 15 9.22 -17.87 -1.89
N ILE A 16 9.54 -17.84 -0.59
CA ILE A 16 8.61 -18.24 0.48
C ILE A 16 7.36 -17.35 0.47
N LEU A 17 7.54 -16.02 0.46
CA LEU A 17 6.40 -15.09 0.53
C LEU A 17 5.50 -15.18 -0.71
N PHE A 18 6.09 -15.36 -1.90
CA PHE A 18 5.36 -15.56 -3.14
C PHE A 18 4.58 -16.88 -3.13
N ALA A 19 5.18 -17.97 -2.63
CA ALA A 19 4.48 -19.24 -2.49
C ALA A 19 3.30 -19.11 -1.51
N CYS A 20 3.50 -18.48 -0.35
CA CYS A 20 2.43 -18.23 0.62
C CYS A 20 1.29 -17.39 0.01
N LEU A 21 1.63 -16.33 -0.74
CA LEU A 21 0.62 -15.51 -1.42
C LEU A 21 -0.13 -16.27 -2.50
N ALA A 22 0.55 -17.09 -3.30
CA ALA A 22 -0.10 -17.91 -4.31
C ALA A 22 -1.12 -18.86 -3.67
N VAL A 23 -0.74 -19.52 -2.57
CA VAL A 23 -1.65 -20.38 -1.78
C VAL A 23 -2.82 -19.57 -1.24
N LEU A 24 -2.58 -18.41 -0.61
CA LEU A 24 -3.65 -17.57 -0.09
C LEU A 24 -4.62 -17.13 -1.19
N MET A 25 -4.11 -16.75 -2.36
CA MET A 25 -4.93 -16.29 -3.47
C MET A 25 -5.79 -17.42 -4.05
N LEU A 26 -5.23 -18.64 -4.14
CA LEU A 26 -5.99 -19.84 -4.49
C LEU A 26 -7.11 -20.11 -3.48
N LEU A 27 -6.80 -20.08 -2.18
CA LEU A 27 -7.79 -20.27 -1.13
C LEU A 27 -8.86 -19.18 -1.16
N ALA A 28 -8.49 -17.91 -1.30
CA ALA A 28 -9.43 -16.80 -1.43
C ALA A 28 -10.36 -17.01 -2.62
N HIS A 29 -9.86 -17.46 -3.77
CA HIS A 29 -10.70 -17.72 -4.92
C HIS A 29 -11.67 -18.89 -4.68
N ILE A 30 -11.18 -20.02 -4.14
CA ILE A 30 -11.98 -21.23 -3.89
C ILE A 30 -13.09 -20.96 -2.86
N PHE A 31 -12.76 -20.34 -1.73
CA PHE A 31 -13.69 -20.18 -0.62
C PHE A 31 -14.63 -18.98 -0.77
N LEU A 32 -14.17 -17.88 -1.38
CA LEU A 32 -14.96 -16.64 -1.48
C LEU A 32 -15.59 -16.43 -2.87
N ARG A 33 -15.18 -17.19 -3.90
CA ARG A 33 -15.80 -17.21 -5.24
C ARG A 33 -16.01 -18.66 -5.75
N PRO A 34 -16.81 -19.48 -5.07
CA PRO A 34 -16.92 -20.91 -5.36
C PRO A 34 -17.54 -21.25 -6.74
N THR A 35 -18.18 -20.30 -7.42
CA THR A 35 -18.94 -20.53 -8.66
C THR A 35 -18.22 -20.12 -9.95
N THR A 36 -16.99 -19.60 -9.88
CA THR A 36 -16.25 -19.13 -11.06
C THR A 36 -15.14 -20.09 -11.47
N THR A 37 -15.43 -21.02 -12.39
CA THR A 37 -14.46 -22.00 -12.95
C THR A 37 -14.01 -21.68 -14.38
N ASP A 38 -14.27 -20.47 -14.87
CA ASP A 38 -13.84 -20.04 -16.21
C ASP A 38 -12.32 -19.88 -16.30
N TRP A 39 -11.70 -20.40 -17.37
CA TRP A 39 -10.27 -20.31 -17.64
C TRP A 39 -9.80 -18.85 -17.73
N MET A 40 -10.67 -17.95 -18.20
CA MET A 40 -10.36 -16.53 -18.33
C MET A 40 -10.20 -15.86 -16.96
N VAL A 41 -10.97 -16.31 -15.96
CA VAL A 41 -10.87 -15.85 -14.57
C VAL A 41 -9.54 -16.27 -13.96
N TRP A 42 -9.09 -17.50 -14.23
CA TRP A 42 -7.78 -17.98 -13.77
C TRP A 42 -6.62 -17.21 -14.41
N GLY A 43 -6.70 -16.90 -15.71
CA GLY A 43 -5.72 -16.05 -16.38
C GLY A 43 -5.63 -14.65 -15.76
N TYR A 44 -6.77 -14.01 -15.50
CA TYR A 44 -6.83 -12.71 -14.84
C TYR A 44 -6.26 -12.75 -13.42
N THR A 45 -6.62 -13.80 -12.67
CA THR A 45 -6.15 -14.07 -11.31
C THR A 45 -4.62 -14.21 -11.31
N SER A 46 -4.04 -14.98 -12.22
CA SER A 46 -2.58 -15.08 -12.37
C SER A 46 -1.91 -13.73 -12.70
N ALA A 47 -2.53 -12.89 -13.53
CA ALA A 47 -2.01 -11.56 -13.80
C ALA A 47 -1.98 -10.68 -12.53
N LEU A 48 -3.05 -10.70 -11.72
CA LEU A 48 -3.10 -9.99 -10.44
C LEU A 48 -2.02 -10.49 -9.47
N PHE A 49 -1.73 -11.79 -9.43
CA PHE A 49 -0.63 -12.33 -8.64
C PHE A 49 0.72 -11.72 -9.06
N LEU A 50 0.99 -11.60 -10.37
CA LEU A 50 2.22 -11.01 -10.86
C LEU A 50 2.32 -9.53 -10.46
N VAL A 51 1.22 -8.78 -10.50
CA VAL A 51 1.16 -7.38 -10.04
C VAL A 51 1.46 -7.28 -8.54
N LEU A 52 0.91 -8.18 -7.73
CA LEU A 52 1.15 -8.24 -6.30
C LEU A 52 2.60 -8.63 -5.97
N ALA A 53 3.14 -9.63 -6.67
CA ALA A 53 4.54 -10.04 -6.54
C ALA A 53 5.50 -8.91 -6.92
N PHE A 54 5.20 -8.19 -8.01
CA PHE A 54 5.94 -7.00 -8.40
C PHE A 54 5.82 -5.88 -7.36
N SER A 55 4.65 -5.70 -6.74
CA SER A 55 4.46 -4.73 -5.65
C SER A 55 5.36 -5.03 -4.45
N ILE A 56 5.52 -6.31 -4.06
CA ILE A 56 6.42 -6.71 -2.97
C ILE A 56 7.89 -6.43 -3.30
N TRP A 57 8.32 -6.78 -4.52
CA TRP A 57 9.66 -6.44 -4.99
C TRP A 57 9.89 -4.91 -4.97
N LEU A 58 8.91 -4.15 -5.46
CA LEU A 58 8.94 -2.70 -5.49
C LEU A 58 9.02 -2.09 -4.08
N ILE A 59 8.27 -2.65 -3.12
CA ILE A 59 8.32 -2.24 -1.70
C ILE A 59 9.74 -2.38 -1.16
N ASN A 60 10.37 -3.54 -1.34
CA ASN A 60 11.73 -3.74 -0.86
C ASN A 60 12.72 -2.79 -1.56
N PHE A 61 12.57 -2.58 -2.87
CA PHE A 61 13.36 -1.60 -3.61
C PHE A 61 13.21 -0.19 -3.01
N ILE A 62 11.99 0.24 -2.69
CA ILE A 62 11.71 1.54 -2.05
C ILE A 62 12.39 1.62 -0.69
N VAL A 63 12.25 0.59 0.14
CA VAL A 63 12.80 0.52 1.50
C VAL A 63 14.32 0.61 1.49
N GLU A 64 14.99 -0.23 0.69
CA GLU A 64 16.45 -0.28 0.60
C GLU A 64 17.04 1.01 0.02
N ARG A 65 16.47 1.52 -1.08
CA ARG A 65 16.95 2.77 -1.70
C ARG A 65 16.78 3.97 -0.78
N ASN A 66 15.68 4.00 -0.01
CA ASN A 66 15.39 5.13 0.87
C ASN A 66 15.90 4.94 2.30
N LYS A 67 16.46 3.78 2.65
CA LYS A 67 16.92 3.42 4.01
C LYS A 67 15.81 3.66 5.05
N LEU A 68 14.60 3.21 4.75
CA LEU A 68 13.42 3.43 5.59
C LEU A 68 13.45 2.59 6.87
N THR A 69 14.09 1.43 6.80
CA THR A 69 14.28 0.45 7.87
C THR A 69 15.70 -0.13 7.78
N GLY A 70 16.09 -0.98 8.74
CA GLY A 70 17.32 -1.78 8.63
C GLY A 70 17.31 -2.74 7.42
N PRO A 71 18.49 -3.29 7.03
CA PRO A 71 18.66 -4.15 5.85
C PRO A 71 18.13 -5.59 6.08
N ASN A 72 16.84 -5.68 6.41
CA ASN A 72 16.12 -6.91 6.71
C ASN A 72 14.86 -7.01 5.83
N ALA A 73 14.26 -8.19 5.80
CA ALA A 73 13.06 -8.48 5.03
C ALA A 73 11.76 -8.30 5.84
N PHE A 74 11.79 -7.56 6.96
CA PHE A 74 10.60 -7.44 7.83
C PHE A 74 9.48 -6.61 7.19
N VAL A 75 9.78 -5.65 6.31
CA VAL A 75 8.73 -4.88 5.63
C VAL A 75 7.95 -5.76 4.65
N ILE A 76 8.64 -6.59 3.84
CA ILE A 76 7.96 -7.49 2.91
C ILE A 76 7.21 -8.61 3.63
N LEU A 77 7.72 -9.09 4.78
CA LEU A 77 7.01 -9.99 5.67
C LEU A 77 5.73 -9.31 6.21
N GLY A 78 5.84 -8.10 6.76
CA GLY A 78 4.72 -7.34 7.32
C GLY A 78 3.66 -7.00 6.28
N PHE A 79 4.06 -6.63 5.07
CA PHE A 79 3.13 -6.40 3.96
C PHE A 79 2.38 -7.70 3.61
N THR A 80 3.10 -8.82 3.48
CA THR A 80 2.49 -10.13 3.20
C THR A 80 1.54 -10.55 4.31
N ALA A 81 1.93 -10.38 5.57
CA ALA A 81 1.10 -10.62 6.74
C ALA A 81 -0.21 -9.82 6.69
N LEU A 82 -0.17 -8.54 6.31
CA LEU A 82 -1.39 -7.74 6.14
C LEU A 82 -2.30 -8.25 5.02
N VAL A 83 -1.74 -8.77 3.92
CA VAL A 83 -2.55 -9.44 2.88
C VAL A 83 -3.28 -10.66 3.44
N PHE A 84 -2.64 -11.43 4.32
CA PHE A 84 -3.29 -12.55 5.03
C PHE A 84 -4.40 -12.10 5.98
N VAL A 85 -4.27 -10.94 6.63
CA VAL A 85 -5.34 -10.39 7.48
C VAL A 85 -6.56 -10.01 6.66
N PHE A 86 -6.39 -9.54 5.42
CA PHE A 86 -7.47 -9.06 4.56
C PHE A 86 -7.55 -9.83 3.23
N PRO A 87 -7.84 -11.15 3.22
CA PRO A 87 -7.84 -11.94 1.99
C PRO A 87 -8.88 -11.45 0.98
N ARG A 88 -9.97 -10.81 1.43
CA ARG A 88 -11.01 -10.20 0.58
C ARG A 88 -10.46 -9.09 -0.33
N THR A 89 -9.36 -8.41 0.03
CA THR A 89 -8.72 -7.40 -0.83
C THR A 89 -8.12 -8.00 -2.10
N LEU A 90 -7.79 -9.30 -2.11
CA LEU A 90 -7.26 -9.99 -3.29
C LEU A 90 -8.32 -10.20 -4.38
N LEU A 91 -9.61 -10.09 -4.01
CA LEU A 91 -10.73 -10.19 -4.94
C LEU A 91 -11.13 -8.83 -5.52
N ASP A 92 -10.65 -7.74 -4.92
CA ASP A 92 -10.81 -6.38 -5.40
C ASP A 92 -9.58 -6.01 -6.23
N ASP A 93 -9.67 -6.23 -7.54
CA ASP A 93 -8.62 -5.94 -8.50
C ASP A 93 -8.21 -4.47 -8.51
N LYS A 94 -9.17 -3.56 -8.31
CA LYS A 94 -8.92 -2.13 -8.18
C LYS A 94 -8.00 -1.83 -6.98
N ALA A 95 -8.11 -2.57 -5.89
CA ALA A 95 -7.23 -2.44 -4.73
C ALA A 95 -5.76 -2.72 -5.08
N VAL A 96 -5.52 -3.82 -5.79
CA VAL A 96 -4.17 -4.26 -6.17
C VAL A 96 -3.52 -3.25 -7.13
N TRP A 97 -4.24 -2.83 -8.16
CA TRP A 97 -3.74 -1.84 -9.13
C TRP A 97 -3.55 -0.46 -8.51
N CYS A 98 -4.52 0.03 -7.72
CA CYS A 98 -4.39 1.30 -7.02
C CYS A 98 -3.16 1.31 -6.12
N ASN A 99 -2.97 0.25 -5.32
CA ASN A 99 -1.80 0.11 -4.47
C ASN A 99 -0.49 0.13 -5.26
N LEU A 100 -0.39 -0.58 -6.39
CA LEU A 100 0.80 -0.56 -7.24
C LEU A 100 1.16 0.87 -7.69
N PHE A 101 0.18 1.62 -8.21
CA PHE A 101 0.43 2.97 -8.70
C PHE A 101 0.77 3.95 -7.58
N LEU A 102 0.14 3.81 -6.40
CA LEU A 102 0.52 4.60 -5.22
C LEU A 102 1.93 4.25 -4.72
N LEU A 103 2.37 3.00 -4.79
CA LEU A 103 3.75 2.60 -4.50
C LEU A 103 4.74 3.24 -5.50
N LEU A 104 4.40 3.26 -6.79
CA LEU A 104 5.22 3.93 -7.81
C LEU A 104 5.35 5.44 -7.56
N ALA A 105 4.26 6.09 -7.11
CA ALA A 105 4.28 7.48 -6.71
C ALA A 105 5.17 7.71 -5.47
N GLN A 106 4.96 6.92 -4.42
CA GLN A 106 5.75 6.99 -3.18
C GLN A 106 7.24 6.76 -3.44
N ARG A 107 7.61 5.83 -4.34
CA ARG A 107 9.01 5.63 -4.77
C ARG A 107 9.65 6.93 -5.25
N ARG A 108 8.92 7.69 -6.08
CA ARG A 108 9.40 8.96 -6.64
C ARG A 108 9.47 10.04 -5.57
N LEU A 109 8.43 10.17 -4.75
CA LEU A 109 8.37 11.17 -3.67
C LEU A 109 9.45 10.96 -2.60
N LEU A 110 9.68 9.74 -2.14
CA LEU A 110 10.72 9.45 -1.15
C LEU A 110 12.13 9.69 -1.71
N SER A 111 12.32 9.49 -3.02
CA SER A 111 13.59 9.77 -3.69
C SER A 111 13.90 11.27 -3.86
N LEU A 112 12.97 12.18 -3.56
CA LEU A 112 13.21 13.63 -3.59
C LEU A 112 14.28 14.07 -2.60
N LYS A 113 14.55 13.27 -1.56
CA LYS A 113 15.65 13.49 -0.63
C LYS A 113 17.03 13.67 -1.30
N SER A 114 17.22 13.11 -2.49
CA SER A 114 18.48 13.25 -3.22
C SER A 114 18.66 14.62 -3.88
N LEU A 115 17.62 15.47 -3.84
CA LEU A 115 17.56 16.80 -4.47
C LEU A 115 17.97 16.85 -5.95
N ARG A 116 17.85 15.72 -6.65
CA ARG A 116 18.23 15.56 -8.05
C ARG A 116 16.98 15.29 -8.88
N GLN A 117 16.84 16.03 -9.99
CA GLN A 117 15.71 15.89 -10.94
C GLN A 117 14.34 15.98 -10.25
N ASN A 118 14.20 16.89 -9.27
CA ASN A 118 13.00 16.97 -8.44
C ASN A 118 11.73 17.22 -9.25
N ARG A 119 11.80 18.08 -10.27
CA ARG A 119 10.70 18.31 -11.22
C ARG A 119 10.20 17.02 -11.88
N MET A 120 11.10 16.18 -12.40
CA MET A 120 10.71 14.91 -13.05
C MET A 120 10.10 13.93 -12.03
N LYS A 121 10.65 13.87 -10.81
CA LYS A 121 10.11 13.01 -9.75
C LYS A 121 8.72 13.46 -9.29
N ILE A 122 8.50 14.76 -9.15
CA ILE A 122 7.19 15.33 -8.80
C ILE A 122 6.19 15.02 -9.91
N TYR A 123 6.57 15.26 -11.18
CA TYR A 123 5.74 14.95 -12.34
C TYR A 123 5.33 13.48 -12.37
N ASP A 124 6.30 12.56 -12.27
CA ASP A 124 6.04 11.12 -12.27
C ASP A 124 5.14 10.72 -11.10
N ALA A 125 5.37 11.26 -9.89
CA ALA A 125 4.54 10.96 -8.73
C ALA A 125 3.09 11.42 -8.93
N THR A 126 2.89 12.64 -9.42
CA THR A 126 1.57 13.16 -9.74
C THR A 126 0.88 12.30 -10.80
N LEU A 127 1.58 11.93 -11.87
CA LEU A 127 1.03 11.07 -12.92
C LEU A 127 0.57 9.72 -12.35
N TRP A 128 1.39 9.05 -11.55
CA TRP A 128 1.02 7.77 -10.95
C TRP A 128 -0.16 7.87 -9.98
N ILE A 129 -0.28 8.95 -9.20
CA ILE A 129 -1.45 9.17 -8.33
C ILE A 129 -2.72 9.39 -9.14
N LEU A 130 -2.65 10.15 -10.24
CA LEU A 130 -3.80 10.37 -11.11
C LEU A 130 -4.23 9.06 -11.79
N VAL A 131 -3.29 8.23 -12.23
CA VAL A 131 -3.59 6.89 -12.75
C VAL A 131 -4.20 6.00 -11.65
N ALA A 132 -3.69 6.05 -10.42
CA ALA A 132 -4.30 5.35 -9.28
C ALA A 132 -5.77 5.77 -9.06
N SER A 133 -6.09 7.05 -9.33
CA SER A 133 -7.45 7.56 -9.19
C SER A 133 -8.47 6.98 -10.17
N PHE A 134 -8.02 6.33 -11.26
CA PHE A 134 -8.91 5.57 -12.15
C PHE A 134 -9.42 4.28 -11.51
N PHE A 135 -8.75 3.76 -10.48
CA PHE A 135 -9.20 2.58 -9.74
C PHE A 135 -10.11 2.97 -8.58
N TYR A 136 -9.74 4.02 -7.83
CA TYR A 136 -10.63 4.66 -6.85
C TYR A 136 -10.55 6.18 -6.96
N ASP A 137 -11.69 6.82 -7.16
CA ASP A 137 -11.88 8.28 -7.11
C ASP A 137 -11.09 8.96 -5.97
N TRP A 138 -11.25 8.47 -4.73
CA TRP A 138 -10.60 9.03 -3.56
C TRP A 138 -9.07 8.88 -3.52
N ALA A 139 -8.46 8.10 -4.42
CA ALA A 139 -6.99 8.05 -4.53
C ALA A 139 -6.39 9.40 -4.95
N VAL A 140 -7.18 10.31 -5.53
CA VAL A 140 -6.77 11.69 -5.81
C VAL A 140 -6.29 12.44 -4.56
N LEU A 141 -6.73 12.04 -3.35
CA LEU A 141 -6.25 12.60 -2.08
C LEU A 141 -4.74 12.46 -1.89
N TYR A 142 -4.11 11.46 -2.51
CA TYR A 142 -2.66 11.30 -2.48
C TYR A 142 -1.90 12.44 -3.18
N LEU A 143 -2.56 13.30 -3.95
CA LEU A 143 -1.93 14.53 -4.45
C LEU A 143 -1.47 15.45 -3.30
N LEU A 144 -2.14 15.42 -2.14
CA LEU A 144 -1.67 16.10 -0.94
C LEU A 144 -0.26 15.64 -0.53
N LEU A 145 0.06 14.36 -0.74
CA LEU A 145 1.39 13.80 -0.47
C LEU A 145 2.47 14.42 -1.37
N VAL A 146 2.12 14.77 -2.61
CA VAL A 146 3.03 15.46 -3.55
C VAL A 146 3.37 16.84 -3.03
N PHE A 147 2.35 17.63 -2.66
CA PHE A 147 2.56 18.97 -2.11
C PHE A 147 3.32 18.93 -0.79
N LEU A 148 3.03 17.96 0.08
CA LEU A 148 3.76 17.76 1.32
C LEU A 148 5.24 17.44 1.06
N ALA A 149 5.55 16.62 0.05
CA ALA A 149 6.92 16.31 -0.33
C ALA A 149 7.66 17.52 -0.89
N VAL A 150 7.00 18.35 -1.73
CA VAL A 150 7.57 19.62 -2.21
C VAL A 150 7.85 20.55 -1.03
N TYR A 151 6.89 20.69 -0.11
CA TYR A 151 7.03 21.50 1.09
C TYR A 151 8.22 21.07 1.97
N PHE A 152 8.42 19.77 2.16
CA PHE A 152 9.51 19.28 3.01
C PHE A 152 10.88 19.34 2.35
N TYR A 153 10.99 19.09 1.03
CA TYR A 153 12.29 18.98 0.36
C TYR A 153 12.72 20.27 -0.35
N GLU A 154 11.82 20.99 -1.03
CA GLU A 154 12.16 22.19 -1.80
C GLU A 154 11.03 23.24 -1.80
N PRO A 155 10.67 23.81 -0.64
CA PRO A 155 9.53 24.73 -0.53
C PRO A 155 9.74 26.04 -1.29
N LYS A 156 10.99 26.52 -1.41
CA LYS A 156 11.33 27.83 -2.01
C LYS A 156 11.22 27.86 -3.53
N ASN A 157 11.20 26.70 -4.20
CA ASN A 157 11.22 26.64 -5.65
C ASN A 157 9.79 26.60 -6.22
N LEU A 158 9.23 27.76 -6.55
CA LEU A 158 7.86 27.90 -7.10
C LEU A 158 7.60 27.02 -8.33
N ARG A 159 8.63 26.73 -9.14
CA ARG A 159 8.48 25.86 -10.31
C ARG A 159 8.03 24.46 -9.92
N ASN A 160 8.51 23.92 -8.79
CA ASN A 160 8.14 22.59 -8.31
C ASN A 160 6.66 22.50 -7.90
N TRP A 161 6.10 23.59 -7.36
CA TRP A 161 4.69 23.67 -6.99
C TRP A 161 3.75 23.63 -8.19
N LEU A 162 4.22 24.07 -9.36
CA LEU A 162 3.43 24.09 -10.60
C LEU A 162 3.53 22.78 -11.40
N VAL A 163 4.54 21.93 -11.13
CA VAL A 163 4.72 20.66 -11.85
C VAL A 163 3.48 19.76 -11.80
N PRO A 164 2.78 19.57 -10.66
CA PRO A 164 1.60 18.72 -10.62
C PRO A 164 0.52 19.11 -11.64
N LEU A 165 0.37 20.40 -11.94
CA LEU A 165 -0.59 20.88 -12.94
C LEU A 165 -0.26 20.37 -14.34
N SER A 166 1.03 20.31 -14.70
CA SER A 166 1.44 19.77 -16.00
C SER A 166 1.14 18.27 -16.15
N ALA A 167 1.33 17.48 -15.09
CA ALA A 167 0.97 16.07 -15.09
C ALA A 167 -0.55 15.86 -15.17
N LEU A 168 -1.33 16.72 -14.51
CA LEU A 168 -2.79 16.71 -14.60
C LEU A 168 -3.26 16.94 -16.04
N VAL A 169 -2.72 17.96 -16.71
CA VAL A 169 -3.04 18.23 -18.13
C VAL A 169 -2.75 17.01 -18.99
N THR A 170 -1.59 16.37 -18.81
CA THR A 170 -1.24 15.16 -19.57
C THR A 170 -2.27 14.04 -19.38
N VAL A 171 -2.64 13.73 -18.13
CA VAL A 171 -3.60 12.64 -17.85
C VAL A 171 -4.98 12.97 -18.41
N VAL A 172 -5.43 14.21 -18.29
CA VAL A 172 -6.71 14.67 -18.84
C VAL A 172 -6.73 14.55 -20.37
N VAL A 173 -5.67 15.00 -21.05
CA VAL A 173 -5.56 14.88 -22.51
C VAL A 173 -5.57 13.41 -22.95
N LEU A 174 -4.77 12.56 -22.30
CA LEU A 174 -4.74 11.12 -22.60
C LEU A 174 -6.10 10.45 -22.37
N TYR A 175 -6.80 10.81 -21.30
CA TYR A 175 -8.15 10.32 -21.03
C TYR A 175 -9.14 10.72 -22.13
N TYR A 176 -9.15 11.99 -22.56
CA TYR A 176 -10.02 12.43 -23.65
C TYR A 176 -9.69 11.75 -24.98
N CYS A 177 -8.41 11.51 -25.28
CA CYS A 177 -8.02 10.72 -26.44
C CYS A 177 -8.60 9.29 -26.36
N TYR A 178 -8.55 8.65 -25.20
CA TYR A 178 -9.15 7.32 -24.98
C TYR A 178 -10.66 7.34 -25.21
N VAL A 179 -11.38 8.29 -24.61
CA VAL A 179 -12.83 8.48 -24.78
C VAL A 179 -13.21 8.65 -26.26
N LEU A 180 -12.47 9.47 -27.00
CA LEU A 180 -12.72 9.71 -28.43
C LEU A 180 -12.48 8.46 -29.29
N LEU A 181 -11.45 7.66 -28.98
CA LEU A 181 -11.10 6.46 -29.75
C LEU A 181 -12.07 5.30 -29.52
N PHE A 182 -12.45 5.05 -28.27
CA PHE A 182 -13.29 3.90 -27.91
C PHE A 182 -14.78 4.23 -27.87
N ARG A 183 -15.16 5.49 -28.10
CA ARG A 183 -16.54 6.00 -28.01
C ARG A 183 -17.20 5.69 -26.67
N GLU A 184 -16.40 5.56 -25.62
CA GLU A 184 -16.90 5.37 -24.27
C GLU A 184 -17.53 6.68 -23.77
N GLY A 185 -18.72 6.60 -23.20
CA GLY A 185 -19.48 7.75 -22.72
C GLY A 185 -18.95 8.34 -21.41
N GLN A 186 -19.85 8.93 -20.63
CA GLN A 186 -19.62 9.73 -19.42
C GLN A 186 -19.02 8.97 -18.21
N TRP A 187 -18.20 7.94 -18.40
CA TRP A 187 -17.59 7.13 -17.33
C TRP A 187 -16.94 7.99 -16.23
N HIS A 188 -16.27 9.09 -16.60
CA HIS A 188 -15.65 10.00 -15.63
C HIS A 188 -16.68 10.66 -14.69
N VAL A 189 -17.90 10.94 -15.17
CA VAL A 189 -18.98 11.52 -14.36
C VAL A 189 -19.44 10.51 -13.30
N ASP A 190 -19.60 9.25 -13.70
CA ASP A 190 -20.01 8.18 -12.79
C ASP A 190 -18.89 7.83 -11.79
N HIS A 191 -17.67 7.70 -12.29
CA HIS A 191 -16.51 7.29 -11.50
C HIS A 191 -16.08 8.36 -10.49
N TYR A 192 -15.93 9.61 -10.93
CA TYR A 192 -15.56 10.74 -10.06
C TYR A 192 -16.78 11.42 -9.42
N SER A 193 -17.77 10.62 -9.02
CA SER A 193 -18.91 11.08 -8.22
C SER A 193 -18.53 11.42 -6.78
N PHE A 194 -17.38 10.93 -6.29
CA PHE A 194 -16.91 11.10 -4.90
C PHE A 194 -18.01 10.80 -3.88
N ASN A 195 -18.86 9.82 -4.21
CA ASN A 195 -19.97 9.43 -3.36
C ASN A 195 -19.42 8.93 -2.02
N TRP A 196 -19.59 9.76 -0.99
CA TRP A 196 -19.31 9.37 0.39
C TRP A 196 -20.28 8.24 0.76
N ARG A 197 -19.75 7.04 0.95
CA ARG A 197 -20.51 5.94 1.51
C ARG A 197 -20.62 6.17 3.03
N SER A 198 -21.84 6.15 3.57
CA SER A 198 -22.06 6.43 4.99
C SER A 198 -21.26 5.47 5.87
N VAL A 199 -20.84 5.91 7.06
CA VAL A 199 -20.09 5.07 8.01
C VAL A 199 -20.86 3.77 8.35
N GLY A 200 -22.20 3.80 8.28
CA GLY A 200 -23.01 2.60 8.46
C GLY A 200 -22.77 1.51 7.39
N SER A 201 -22.44 1.90 6.15
CA SER A 201 -22.09 0.95 5.09
C SER A 201 -20.69 0.33 5.28
N PHE A 202 -19.75 1.10 5.85
CA PHE A 202 -18.44 0.58 6.26
C PHE A 202 -18.60 -0.45 7.38
N MET A 203 -19.43 -0.13 8.38
CA MET A 203 -19.66 -0.97 9.56
C MET A 203 -20.58 -2.17 9.33
N GLN A 204 -21.12 -2.35 8.11
CA GLN A 204 -22.00 -3.47 7.78
C GLN A 204 -21.26 -4.82 7.86
N ASP A 205 -20.00 -4.85 7.46
CA ASP A 205 -19.12 -6.00 7.63
C ASP A 205 -18.36 -5.87 8.95
N GLN A 206 -18.91 -6.49 10.00
CA GLN A 206 -18.35 -6.41 11.36
C GLN A 206 -16.93 -6.97 11.43
N LEU A 207 -16.66 -8.09 10.75
CA LEU A 207 -15.34 -8.71 10.76
C LEU A 207 -14.31 -7.79 10.10
N TYR A 208 -14.61 -7.28 8.90
CA TYR A 208 -13.73 -6.35 8.19
C TYR A 208 -13.49 -5.06 9.00
N THR A 209 -14.53 -4.53 9.65
CA THR A 209 -14.44 -3.34 10.51
C THR A 209 -13.50 -3.57 11.69
N VAL A 210 -13.61 -4.71 12.38
CA VAL A 210 -12.73 -5.07 13.50
C VAL A 210 -11.30 -5.28 13.02
N GLN A 211 -11.09 -5.97 11.89
CA GLN A 211 -9.77 -6.15 11.28
C GLN A 211 -9.12 -4.80 10.93
N PHE A 212 -9.88 -3.89 10.32
CA PHE A 212 -9.40 -2.55 9.97
C PHE A 212 -9.06 -1.72 11.21
N GLY A 213 -9.92 -1.73 12.23
CA GLY A 213 -9.65 -1.06 13.51
C GLY A 213 -8.38 -1.60 14.18
N ALA A 214 -8.19 -2.93 14.16
CA ALA A 214 -6.97 -3.57 14.67
C ALA A 214 -5.73 -3.16 13.87
N LEU A 215 -5.81 -3.10 12.53
CA LEU A 215 -4.72 -2.61 11.68
C LEU A 215 -4.32 -1.18 12.06
N VAL A 216 -5.30 -0.28 12.20
CA VAL A 216 -5.03 1.13 12.55
C VAL A 216 -4.38 1.22 13.93
N LEU A 217 -4.92 0.50 14.92
CA LEU A 217 -4.38 0.46 16.27
C LEU A 217 -2.94 -0.09 16.29
N VAL A 218 -2.68 -1.22 15.64
CA VAL A 218 -1.33 -1.82 15.59
C VAL A 218 -0.35 -0.90 14.85
N ALA A 219 -0.77 -0.28 13.75
CA ALA A 219 0.07 0.67 13.01
C ALA A 219 0.42 1.90 13.86
N VAL A 220 -0.53 2.47 14.59
CA VAL A 220 -0.29 3.61 15.49
C VAL A 220 0.59 3.21 16.68
N LEU A 221 0.36 2.04 17.30
CA LEU A 221 1.20 1.53 18.38
C LEU A 221 2.63 1.28 17.92
N THR A 222 2.82 0.61 16.78
CA THR A 222 4.17 0.33 16.26
C THR A 222 4.90 1.59 15.83
N LEU A 223 4.20 2.57 15.26
CA LEU A 223 4.75 3.89 14.96
C LEU A 223 5.23 4.60 16.23
N THR A 224 4.38 4.71 17.26
CA THR A 224 4.72 5.40 18.51
C THR A 224 5.88 4.72 19.23
N LEU A 225 5.85 3.39 19.38
CA LEU A 225 6.91 2.62 20.00
C LEU A 225 8.23 2.67 19.21
N SER A 226 8.17 2.73 17.88
CA SER A 226 9.35 2.88 17.04
C SER A 226 10.09 4.20 17.30
N PHE A 227 9.36 5.30 17.50
CA PHE A 227 9.95 6.59 17.86
C PHE A 227 10.66 6.57 19.22
N PHE A 228 10.12 5.83 20.21
CA PHE A 228 10.78 5.71 21.52
C PHE A 228 12.06 4.85 21.47
N ASN A 229 12.12 3.86 20.58
CA ASN A 229 13.23 2.91 20.51
C ASN A 229 14.42 3.40 19.65
N HIS A 230 14.24 4.40 18.77
CA HIS A 230 15.32 4.89 17.92
C HIS A 230 16.03 6.11 18.51
N LYS A 231 17.36 6.00 18.64
CA LYS A 231 18.24 7.14 18.91
C LYS A 231 18.49 7.88 17.59
N ASP A 232 17.93 9.08 17.46
CA ASP A 232 18.16 10.08 16.41
C ASP A 232 18.29 9.57 14.97
N PRO A 233 17.15 9.27 14.28
CA PRO A 233 17.18 9.20 12.83
C PRO A 233 17.57 10.58 12.28
N GLY A 234 18.65 10.66 11.50
CA GLY A 234 19.07 11.92 10.88
C GLY A 234 17.93 12.62 10.12
N THR A 235 18.03 13.95 9.96
CA THR A 235 16.94 14.82 9.46
C THR A 235 16.26 14.33 8.17
N ALA A 236 17.01 13.78 7.22
CA ALA A 236 16.45 13.22 5.98
C ALA A 236 15.63 11.93 6.17
N GLY A 237 15.96 11.13 7.18
CA GLY A 237 15.19 9.95 7.58
C GLY A 237 13.85 10.35 8.21
N LEU A 238 13.85 11.40 9.05
CA LEU A 238 12.64 11.96 9.65
C LEU A 238 11.63 12.45 8.61
N VAL A 239 12.09 13.14 7.56
CA VAL A 239 11.20 13.60 6.48
C VAL A 239 10.58 12.42 5.73
N SER A 240 11.37 11.37 5.46
CA SER A 240 10.88 10.16 4.80
C SER A 240 9.81 9.46 5.65
N ILE A 241 10.01 9.33 6.96
CA ILE A 241 9.03 8.75 7.89
C ILE A 241 7.76 9.61 7.97
N ARG A 242 7.88 10.95 7.98
CA ARG A 242 6.71 11.85 7.95
C ARG A 242 5.86 11.68 6.69
N LEU A 243 6.50 11.48 5.52
CA LEU A 243 5.77 11.16 4.28
C LEU A 243 5.07 9.81 4.36
N ILE A 244 5.71 8.80 4.94
CA ILE A 244 5.09 7.48 5.13
C ILE A 244 3.89 7.59 6.08
N MET A 245 4.00 8.33 7.18
CA MET A 245 2.90 8.64 8.10
C MET A 245 1.75 9.37 7.39
N ALA A 246 2.04 10.42 6.63
CA ALA A 246 1.00 11.11 5.85
C ALA A 246 0.32 10.16 4.86
N SER A 247 1.07 9.28 4.21
CA SER A 247 0.49 8.30 3.29
C SER A 247 -0.36 7.24 3.98
N PHE A 248 -0.04 6.86 5.23
CA PHE A 248 -0.88 6.00 6.04
C PHE A 248 -2.22 6.66 6.37
N ILE A 249 -2.18 7.93 6.81
CA ILE A 249 -3.39 8.72 7.13
C ILE A 249 -4.28 8.86 5.89
N LEU A 250 -3.70 9.18 4.73
CA LEU A 250 -4.45 9.29 3.47
C LEU A 250 -5.04 7.94 3.05
N GLY A 251 -4.32 6.84 3.25
CA GLY A 251 -4.83 5.49 2.97
C GLY A 251 -5.98 5.08 3.90
N VAL A 252 -5.89 5.41 5.19
CA VAL A 252 -6.98 5.20 6.15
C VAL A 252 -8.20 5.99 5.74
N LEU A 253 -8.02 7.27 5.39
CA LEU A 253 -9.10 8.13 4.93
C LEU A 253 -9.75 7.56 3.65
N LEU A 254 -8.96 7.22 2.63
CA LEU A 254 -9.45 6.58 1.41
C LEU A 254 -10.24 5.30 1.71
N THR A 255 -9.72 4.47 2.62
CA THR A 255 -10.39 3.21 2.99
C THR A 255 -11.74 3.45 3.64
N VAL A 256 -11.81 4.34 4.63
CA VAL A 256 -13.07 4.71 5.30
C VAL A 256 -14.08 5.31 4.31
N LEU A 257 -13.60 6.12 3.36
CA LEU A 257 -14.43 6.81 2.38
C LEU A 257 -15.07 5.87 1.35
N LYS A 258 -14.34 4.84 0.92
CA LYS A 258 -14.71 4.03 -0.25
C LYS A 258 -15.13 2.60 0.09
N SER A 259 -14.73 2.08 1.25
CA SER A 259 -15.07 0.71 1.64
C SER A 259 -16.58 0.48 1.69
N GLY A 260 -16.98 -0.70 1.25
CA GLY A 260 -18.36 -1.19 1.29
C GLY A 260 -18.43 -2.59 0.67
N PRO A 261 -19.64 -3.13 0.42
CA PRO A 261 -19.79 -4.48 -0.13
C PRO A 261 -19.01 -4.64 -1.44
N GLY A 262 -18.06 -5.59 -1.46
CA GLY A 262 -17.21 -5.88 -2.62
C GLY A 262 -16.17 -4.82 -2.97
N THR A 263 -15.93 -3.83 -2.10
CA THR A 263 -14.94 -2.75 -2.31
C THR A 263 -14.04 -2.63 -1.08
N HIS A 264 -12.80 -3.08 -1.20
CA HIS A 264 -11.85 -3.26 -0.10
C HIS A 264 -10.48 -2.61 -0.42
N PRO A 265 -10.40 -1.27 -0.50
CA PRO A 265 -9.18 -0.53 -0.85
C PRO A 265 -8.08 -0.58 0.22
N VAL A 266 -8.28 -1.27 1.34
CA VAL A 266 -7.38 -1.28 2.52
C VAL A 266 -5.91 -1.57 2.19
N MET A 267 -5.63 -2.28 1.09
CA MET A 267 -4.25 -2.58 0.66
C MET A 267 -3.38 -1.33 0.52
N VAL A 268 -3.94 -0.16 0.20
CA VAL A 268 -3.20 1.11 0.10
C VAL A 268 -2.54 1.54 1.42
N THR A 269 -2.99 1.02 2.57
CA THR A 269 -2.40 1.28 3.90
C THR A 269 -1.28 0.32 4.26
N PHE A 270 -1.10 -0.78 3.51
CA PHE A 270 -0.25 -1.88 3.93
C PHE A 270 1.23 -1.51 3.92
N PHE A 271 1.71 -0.81 2.89
CA PHE A 271 3.11 -0.44 2.82
C PHE A 271 3.55 0.46 3.99
N PRO A 272 2.84 1.56 4.32
CA PRO A 272 3.18 2.36 5.48
C PRO A 272 3.10 1.59 6.81
N ALA A 273 2.05 0.80 7.01
CA ALA A 273 1.89 0.00 8.22
C ALA A 273 3.01 -1.04 8.37
N ALA A 274 3.40 -1.71 7.28
CA ALA A 274 4.50 -2.66 7.27
C ALA A 274 5.85 -2.01 7.60
N VAL A 275 6.08 -0.77 7.16
CA VAL A 275 7.27 0.00 7.55
C VAL A 275 7.28 0.28 9.06
N PHE A 276 6.14 0.64 9.65
CA PHE A 276 6.06 0.89 11.11
C PHE A 276 6.31 -0.38 11.92
N MET A 277 5.68 -1.50 11.53
CA MET A 277 5.91 -2.80 12.16
C MET A 277 7.38 -3.22 12.06
N ALA A 278 7.98 -3.11 10.88
CA ALA A 278 9.38 -3.47 10.66
C ALA A 278 10.34 -2.61 11.49
N ASN A 279 10.14 -1.29 11.52
CA ASN A 279 10.97 -0.40 12.33
C ASN A 279 10.82 -0.69 13.82
N TYR A 280 9.62 -0.98 14.32
CA TYR A 280 9.45 -1.39 15.72
C TYR A 280 10.19 -2.70 16.01
N ILE A 281 9.96 -3.75 15.22
CA ILE A 281 10.58 -5.07 15.41
C ILE A 281 12.10 -4.98 15.34
N ASP A 282 12.64 -4.14 14.45
CA ASP A 282 14.08 -4.00 14.31
C ASP A 282 14.72 -3.30 15.51
N GLY A 283 14.04 -2.30 16.08
CA GLY A 283 14.47 -1.59 17.29
C GLY A 283 14.41 -2.42 18.59
N VAL A 284 13.76 -3.59 18.58
CA VAL A 284 13.70 -4.48 19.75
C VAL A 284 15.04 -5.16 19.99
N GLN A 285 15.73 -4.77 21.07
CA GLN A 285 17.04 -5.31 21.45
C GLN A 285 16.97 -6.73 22.05
N LYS A 286 15.88 -7.07 22.75
CA LYS A 286 15.73 -8.38 23.41
C LYS A 286 15.42 -9.47 22.36
N PRO A 287 16.30 -10.47 22.14
CA PRO A 287 16.14 -11.43 21.05
C PRO A 287 14.88 -12.31 21.22
N ARG A 288 14.54 -12.70 22.46
CA ARG A 288 13.32 -13.46 22.75
C ARG A 288 12.05 -12.68 22.37
N LEU A 289 12.00 -11.39 22.69
CA LEU A 289 10.85 -10.54 22.36
C LEU A 289 10.73 -10.35 20.84
N LYS A 290 11.86 -10.17 20.13
CA LYS A 290 11.90 -10.08 18.67
C LYS A 290 11.35 -11.34 18.00
N GLU A 291 11.73 -12.52 18.48
CA GLU A 291 11.18 -13.79 17.98
C GLU A 291 9.67 -13.93 18.25
N ILE A 292 9.20 -13.54 19.43
CA ILE A 292 7.76 -13.57 19.76
C ILE A 292 6.97 -12.66 18.81
N LEU A 293 7.45 -11.44 18.57
CA LEU A 293 6.79 -10.49 17.66
C LEU A 293 6.77 -11.00 16.21
N LEU A 294 7.88 -11.55 15.72
CA LEU A 294 7.95 -12.15 14.38
C LEU A 294 7.06 -13.38 14.25
N SER A 295 6.96 -14.20 15.31
CA SER A 295 6.06 -15.35 15.33
C SER A 295 4.60 -14.89 15.31
N ALA A 296 4.24 -13.88 16.10
CA ALA A 296 2.90 -13.30 16.10
C ALA A 296 2.55 -12.69 14.73
N LEU A 297 3.51 -12.04 14.06
CA LEU A 297 3.34 -11.46 12.72
C LEU A 297 3.08 -12.52 11.64
N ILE A 298 3.38 -13.80 11.89
CA ILE A 298 3.06 -14.90 10.96
C ILE A 298 1.79 -15.63 11.41
N VAL A 299 1.72 -16.02 12.69
CA VAL A 299 0.64 -16.87 13.22
C VAL A 299 -0.70 -16.13 13.27
N VAL A 300 -0.73 -14.87 13.75
CA VAL A 300 -1.99 -14.12 13.88
C VAL A 300 -2.66 -13.91 12.51
N PRO A 301 -1.96 -13.42 11.46
CA PRO A 301 -2.56 -13.31 10.14
C PRO A 301 -3.05 -14.63 9.56
N LEU A 302 -2.34 -15.75 9.79
CA LEU A 302 -2.79 -17.06 9.32
C LEU A 302 -4.11 -17.47 9.98
N VAL A 303 -4.24 -17.29 11.30
CA VAL A 303 -5.48 -17.58 12.02
C VAL A 303 -6.61 -16.68 11.52
N VAL A 304 -6.35 -15.38 11.37
CA VAL A 304 -7.36 -14.43 10.85
C VAL A 304 -7.76 -14.76 9.42
N ALA A 305 -6.82 -15.16 8.57
CA ALA A 305 -7.10 -15.59 7.19
C ALA A 305 -8.06 -16.79 7.19
N VAL A 306 -7.78 -17.81 8.00
CA VAL A 306 -8.62 -19.02 8.11
C VAL A 306 -10.03 -18.65 8.58
N VAL A 307 -10.16 -17.83 9.62
CA VAL A 307 -11.47 -17.37 10.12
C VAL A 307 -12.23 -16.59 9.05
N THR A 308 -11.55 -15.74 8.28
CA THR A 308 -12.18 -14.91 7.23
C THR A 308 -12.57 -15.70 5.99
N LEU A 309 -11.85 -16.79 5.70
CA LEU A 309 -12.16 -17.67 4.56
C LEU A 309 -13.27 -18.68 4.89
N MET A 310 -13.44 -19.03 6.17
CA MET A 310 -14.46 -19.99 6.62
C MET A 310 -15.78 -19.34 7.07
N GLY A 311 -15.78 -18.02 7.32
CA GLY A 311 -16.96 -17.25 7.74
C GLY A 311 -17.48 -16.31 6.66
#